data_AF-A0A2R6Q100-F1
#
_entry.id   AF-A0A2R6Q100-F1
#
_cell.length_a   1.000
_cell.length_b   1.000
_cell.length_c   1.000
_cell.angle_alpha   90.00
_cell.angle_beta   90.00
_cell.angle_gamma   90.00
#
_symmetry.space_group_name_H-M   'P 1'
#
loop_
_entity.id
_entity.type
_entity.pdbx_description
1 polymer ?
#
loop_
_entity_poly.entity_id
_entity_poly.type
_entity_poly.pdbx_seq_one_letter_code
_entity_poly.pdbx_strand_id
1 'polypeptide(L)'
;MKVYARVSIGSNTETEKRTPADKHGEINPAWNFMMRYTIGESAVQHYGAMFVIKLYCKRKLGDRYIGEVHTSMKELFDHAYTYGGSAVVNYPVKKGSVHSQGVLKFSYRFGESVSVEKVLLAEGFTDWSRYVD
;
A
#
# COMPACT_ATOMS: atom_id res chain seq x y z
N MET A 1 -4.03 7.18 22.11
CA MET A 1 -3.01 6.14 21.78
C MET A 1 -2.08 6.69 20.71
N LYS A 2 -0.82 6.21 20.60
CA LYS A 2 0.12 6.69 19.56
C LYS A 2 0.09 5.79 18.33
N VAL A 3 -0.94 5.88 17.49
CA VAL A 3 -1.19 4.89 16.43
C VAL A 3 -0.53 5.28 15.11
N TYR A 4 0.08 4.32 14.43
CA TYR A 4 0.57 4.46 13.06
C TYR A 4 0.16 3.27 12.19
N ALA A 5 0.15 3.47 10.88
CA ALA A 5 -0.14 2.45 9.89
C ALA A 5 1.15 2.00 9.16
N ARG A 6 1.21 0.71 8.85
CA ARG A 6 2.21 0.07 7.98
C ARG A 6 1.48 -0.47 6.76
N VAL A 7 1.88 -0.05 5.57
CA VAL A 7 1.22 -0.39 4.29
C VAL A 7 2.17 -1.22 3.44
N SER A 8 1.70 -2.38 2.99
CA SER A 8 2.45 -3.28 2.11
C SER A 8 1.57 -3.76 0.95
N ILE A 9 2.22 -3.98 -0.20
CA ILE A 9 1.58 -4.50 -1.41
C ILE A 9 2.28 -5.81 -1.82
N GLY A 10 1.49 -6.87 -2.01
CA GLY A 10 2.01 -8.21 -2.27
C GLY A 10 2.75 -8.81 -1.07
N SER A 11 3.67 -9.72 -1.33
CA SER A 11 4.47 -10.39 -0.30
C SER A 11 5.75 -9.64 0.08
N ASN A 12 6.09 -8.54 -0.61
CA ASN A 12 7.35 -7.86 -0.40
C ASN A 12 7.28 -6.85 0.76
N THR A 13 7.65 -7.31 1.95
CA THR A 13 7.73 -6.48 3.16
C THR A 13 8.81 -5.40 3.12
N GLU A 14 9.79 -5.48 2.21
CA GLU A 14 10.85 -4.47 2.06
C GLU A 14 10.30 -3.16 1.48
N THR A 15 9.21 -3.25 0.71
CA THR A 15 8.53 -2.08 0.11
C THR A 15 7.54 -1.40 1.06
N GLU A 16 7.46 -1.86 2.31
CA GLU A 16 6.52 -1.34 3.29
C GLU A 16 6.75 0.14 3.57
N LYS A 17 5.67 0.93 3.57
CA LYS A 17 5.68 2.35 3.96
C LYS A 17 4.90 2.57 5.23
N ARG A 18 5.26 3.61 5.98
CA ARG A 18 4.68 3.88 7.30
C ARG A 18 4.20 5.31 7.43
N THR A 19 3.08 5.50 8.10
CA THR A 19 2.66 6.83 8.53
C THR A 19 3.48 7.26 9.75
N PRO A 20 3.54 8.56 10.05
CA PRO A 20 3.86 9.02 11.40
C PRO A 20 2.88 8.44 12.42
N ALA A 21 3.29 8.38 13.69
CA ALA A 21 2.36 8.08 14.77
C ALA A 21 1.52 9.32 15.08
N ASP A 22 0.20 9.18 15.02
CA ASP A 22 -0.73 10.17 15.54
C ASP A 22 -0.55 10.30 17.05
N LYS A 23 -0.62 11.52 17.56
CA LYS A 23 -0.43 11.85 18.98
C LYS A 23 -1.69 12.42 19.63
N HIS A 24 -2.72 12.76 18.85
CA HIS A 24 -3.84 13.58 19.31
C HIS A 24 -5.20 12.89 19.13
N GLY A 25 -5.36 12.04 18.11
CA GLY A 25 -6.63 11.42 17.77
C GLY A 25 -7.11 10.33 18.73
N GLU A 26 -6.35 10.00 19.80
CA GLU A 26 -6.80 9.10 20.87
C GLU A 26 -7.19 7.69 20.37
N ILE A 27 -8.50 7.45 20.23
CA ILE A 27 -9.15 6.22 19.71
C ILE A 27 -9.56 6.33 18.23
N ASN A 28 -9.46 7.53 17.66
CA ASN A 28 -9.78 7.87 16.28
C ASN A 28 -8.58 8.58 15.60
N PRO A 29 -7.49 7.85 15.32
CA PRO A 29 -6.29 8.45 14.75
C PRO A 29 -6.51 8.95 13.33
N ALA A 30 -5.90 10.09 13.00
CA ALA A 30 -5.89 10.66 11.65
C ALA A 30 -4.45 11.05 11.26
N TRP A 31 -3.98 10.53 10.14
CA TRP A 31 -2.59 10.75 9.70
C TRP A 31 -2.43 11.81 8.62
N ASN A 32 -3.44 12.01 7.77
CA ASN A 32 -3.39 12.90 6.60
C ASN A 32 -2.10 12.70 5.79
N PHE A 33 -1.73 11.45 5.55
CA PHE A 33 -0.44 11.05 4.97
C PHE A 33 -0.64 10.34 3.64
N MET A 34 0.11 10.76 2.62
CA MET A 34 0.04 10.18 1.28
C MET A 34 1.23 9.23 1.03
N MET A 35 0.93 8.05 0.49
CA MET A 35 1.93 7.09 0.03
C MET A 35 1.79 6.90 -1.48
N ARG A 36 2.92 6.75 -2.18
CA ARG A 36 2.95 6.44 -3.62
C ARG A 36 3.65 5.11 -3.83
N TYR A 37 3.12 4.25 -4.69
CA TYR A 37 3.73 2.98 -5.07
C TYR A 37 3.79 2.90 -6.59
N THR A 38 4.88 2.32 -7.09
CA THR A 38 4.94 1.80 -8.45
C THR A 38 4.62 0.31 -8.36
N ILE A 39 3.60 -0.13 -9.10
CA ILE A 39 3.15 -1.53 -9.11
C ILE A 39 3.24 -2.06 -10.54
N GLY A 40 3.52 -3.35 -10.68
CA GLY A 40 3.41 -4.02 -11.98
C GLY A 40 1.95 -4.19 -12.40
N GLU A 41 1.70 -4.21 -13.70
CA GLU A 41 0.35 -4.36 -14.27
C GLU A 41 -0.38 -5.62 -13.76
N SER A 42 0.37 -6.72 -13.57
CA SER A 42 -0.17 -7.97 -13.05
C SER A 42 -0.81 -7.85 -11.66
N ALA A 43 -0.40 -6.85 -10.85
CA ALA A 43 -0.95 -6.62 -9.51
C ALA A 43 -2.41 -6.14 -9.55
N VAL A 44 -2.85 -5.53 -10.64
CA VAL A 44 -4.24 -5.06 -10.81
C VAL A 44 -5.05 -5.96 -11.75
N GLN A 45 -4.40 -6.74 -12.61
CA GLN A 45 -5.07 -7.71 -13.49
C GLN A 45 -5.50 -8.99 -12.76
N HIS A 46 -4.79 -9.40 -11.71
CA HIS A 46 -5.04 -10.64 -10.99
C HIS A 46 -5.24 -10.41 -9.48
N TYR A 47 -5.93 -11.35 -8.81
CA TYR A 47 -6.14 -11.31 -7.36
C TYR A 47 -4.91 -11.70 -6.51
N GLY A 48 -3.74 -11.85 -7.13
CA GLY A 48 -2.53 -12.33 -6.45
C GLY A 48 -1.81 -11.28 -5.59
N ALA A 49 -2.05 -9.99 -5.83
CA ALA A 49 -1.40 -8.92 -5.07
C ALA A 49 -2.33 -8.38 -3.98
N MET A 50 -1.99 -8.65 -2.72
CA MET A 50 -2.74 -8.15 -1.56
C MET A 50 -2.27 -6.76 -1.14
N PHE A 51 -3.22 -5.86 -0.89
CA PHE A 51 -3.01 -4.59 -0.23
C PHE A 51 -3.34 -4.74 1.27
N VAL A 52 -2.34 -4.52 2.11
CA VAL A 52 -2.45 -4.75 3.55
C VAL A 52 -2.08 -3.49 4.31
N ILE A 53 -2.99 -3.02 5.17
CA ILE A 53 -2.72 -1.93 6.11
C ILE A 53 -2.75 -2.51 7.52
N LYS A 54 -1.62 -2.54 8.22
CA LYS A 54 -1.51 -2.95 9.62
C LYS A 54 -1.42 -1.75 10.53
N LEU A 55 -2.18 -1.77 11.62
CA LEU A 55 -2.23 -0.70 12.63
C LEU A 55 -1.47 -1.11 13.90
N TYR A 56 -0.63 -0.19 14.38
CA TYR A 56 0.20 -0.40 15.57
C TYR A 56 0.12 0.81 16.50
N CYS A 57 0.05 0.56 17.81
CA CYS A 57 0.22 1.59 18.84
C CYS A 57 1.66 1.60 19.34
N LYS A 58 2.34 2.74 19.17
CA LYS A 58 3.69 2.95 19.70
C LYS A 58 3.69 2.94 21.23
N ARG A 59 4.59 2.14 21.83
CA ARG A 59 4.77 2.02 23.29
C ARG A 59 6.26 1.92 23.63
N LYS A 60 6.59 2.05 24.92
CA LYS A 60 7.98 1.97 25.40
C LYS A 60 8.57 0.56 25.28
N LEU A 61 7.76 -0.47 25.51
CA LEU A 61 8.17 -1.89 25.49
C LEU A 61 7.62 -2.62 24.26
N GLY A 62 7.89 -2.05 23.09
CA GLY A 62 7.47 -2.62 21.80
C GLY A 62 6.07 -2.20 21.38
N ASP A 63 5.89 -2.09 20.06
CA ASP A 63 4.64 -1.59 19.49
C ASP A 63 3.53 -2.64 19.57
N ARG A 64 2.36 -2.24 20.05
CA ARG A 64 1.21 -3.13 20.17
C ARG A 64 0.47 -3.20 18.84
N TYR A 65 0.35 -4.40 18.28
CA TYR A 65 -0.53 -4.66 17.14
C TYR A 65 -2.01 -4.44 17.52
N ILE A 66 -2.72 -3.69 16.68
CA ILE A 66 -4.14 -3.36 16.87
C ILE A 66 -5.01 -4.24 15.97
N GLY A 67 -4.66 -4.32 14.69
CA GLY A 67 -5.43 -5.01 13.66
C GLY A 67 -4.99 -4.57 12.26
N GLU A 68 -5.69 -5.05 11.24
CA GLU A 68 -5.35 -4.80 9.84
C GLU A 68 -6.57 -4.73 8.92
N VAL A 69 -6.37 -4.10 7.77
CA VAL A 69 -7.25 -4.19 6.60
C VAL A 69 -6.53 -5.02 5.55
N HIS A 70 -7.28 -5.93 4.92
CA HIS A 70 -6.78 -6.87 3.92
C HIS A 70 -7.75 -6.89 2.74
N THR A 71 -7.31 -6.46 1.56
CA THR A 71 -8.08 -6.44 0.30
C THR A 71 -7.12 -6.62 -0.87
N SER A 72 -7.60 -7.09 -2.02
CA SER A 72 -6.72 -7.24 -3.19
C SER A 72 -6.53 -5.91 -3.92
N MET A 73 -5.37 -5.74 -4.56
CA MET A 73 -5.12 -4.59 -5.44
C MET A 73 -6.10 -4.55 -6.61
N LYS A 74 -6.51 -5.70 -7.14
CA LYS A 74 -7.53 -5.82 -8.17
C LYS A 74 -8.90 -5.31 -7.72
N GLU A 75 -9.36 -5.67 -6.52
CA GLU A 75 -10.63 -5.15 -5.97
C GLU A 75 -10.59 -3.62 -5.87
N LEU A 76 -9.49 -3.06 -5.34
CA LEU A 76 -9.33 -1.61 -5.26
C LEU A 76 -9.33 -0.96 -6.64
N PHE A 77 -8.62 -1.56 -7.60
CA PHE A 77 -8.53 -1.07 -8.98
C PHE A 77 -9.90 -1.07 -9.67
N ASP A 78 -10.58 -2.21 -9.69
CA ASP A 78 -11.91 -2.37 -10.29
C ASP A 78 -12.92 -1.39 -9.66
N HIS A 79 -12.88 -1.25 -8.33
CA HIS A 79 -13.74 -0.31 -7.62
C HIS A 79 -13.42 1.13 -8.01
N ALA A 80 -12.16 1.54 -8.07
CA ALA A 80 -11.82 2.91 -8.47
C ALA A 80 -12.10 3.20 -9.95
N TYR A 81 -12.01 2.19 -10.81
CA TYR A 81 -12.28 2.32 -12.24
C TYR A 81 -13.72 2.82 -12.50
N THR A 82 -14.70 2.35 -11.71
CA THR A 82 -16.10 2.82 -11.83
C THR A 82 -16.30 4.28 -11.39
N TYR A 83 -15.32 4.88 -10.70
CA TYR A 83 -15.35 6.27 -10.20
C TYR A 83 -14.25 7.15 -10.79
N GLY A 84 -13.76 6.84 -12.01
CA GLY A 84 -12.77 7.67 -12.71
C GLY A 84 -11.33 7.53 -12.17
N GLY A 85 -10.98 6.36 -11.63
CA GLY A 85 -9.63 6.00 -11.23
C GLY A 85 -9.26 6.36 -9.78
N SER A 86 -10.21 6.85 -8.98
CA SER A 86 -9.99 7.13 -7.55
C SER A 86 -11.23 6.81 -6.71
N ALA A 87 -11.03 6.49 -5.44
CA ALA A 87 -12.13 6.23 -4.52
C ALA A 87 -11.78 6.54 -3.06
N VAL A 88 -12.83 6.68 -2.26
CA VAL A 88 -12.76 6.72 -0.79
C VAL A 88 -13.52 5.52 -0.25
N VAL A 89 -12.87 4.74 0.60
CA VAL A 89 -13.39 3.45 1.07
C VAL A 89 -13.31 3.34 2.58
N ASN A 90 -14.20 2.51 3.14
CA ASN A 90 -14.24 2.19 4.56
C ASN A 90 -14.14 0.67 4.70
N TYR A 91 -13.12 0.20 5.42
CA TYR A 91 -12.95 -1.23 5.67
C TYR A 91 -12.98 -1.52 7.17
N PRO A 92 -13.66 -2.59 7.61
CA PRO A 92 -13.57 -3.02 8.99
C PRO A 92 -12.14 -3.48 9.29
N VAL A 93 -11.61 -3.03 10.42
CA VAL A 93 -10.32 -3.49 10.91
C VAL A 93 -10.51 -4.89 11.49
N LYS A 94 -9.68 -5.84 11.09
CA LYS A 94 -9.71 -7.22 11.57
C LYS A 94 -8.53 -7.48 12.50
N LYS A 95 -8.70 -8.39 13.46
CA LYS A 95 -7.60 -8.88 14.29
C LYS A 95 -7.67 -10.39 14.35
N GLY A 96 -6.87 -11.06 13.53
CA GLY A 96 -7.07 -12.50 13.27
C GLY A 96 -8.36 -12.72 12.48
N SER A 97 -9.12 -13.77 12.80
CA SER A 97 -10.39 -14.09 12.13
C SER A 97 -11.59 -13.26 12.59
N VAL A 98 -11.41 -12.41 13.61
CA VAL A 98 -12.51 -11.64 14.22
C VAL A 98 -12.50 -10.20 13.70
N HIS A 99 -13.66 -9.72 13.26
CA HIS A 99 -13.87 -8.29 12.98
C HIS A 99 -13.72 -7.51 14.29
N SER A 100 -12.84 -6.50 14.30
CA SER A 100 -12.80 -5.55 15.40
C SER A 100 -13.96 -4.55 15.27
N GLN A 101 -14.24 -3.80 16.33
CA GLN A 101 -15.21 -2.70 16.30
C GLN A 101 -14.72 -1.47 15.51
N GLY A 102 -13.45 -1.45 15.07
CA GLY A 102 -12.86 -0.31 14.37
C GLY A 102 -13.07 -0.35 12.86
N VAL A 103 -13.17 0.83 12.25
CA VAL A 103 -13.23 1.01 10.79
C VAL A 103 -12.07 1.90 10.36
N LEU A 104 -11.39 1.53 9.29
CA LEU A 104 -10.36 2.35 8.66
C LEU A 104 -10.93 2.97 7.38
N LYS A 105 -10.91 4.30 7.34
CA LYS A 105 -11.24 5.10 6.16
C LYS A 105 -9.97 5.55 5.47
N PHE A 106 -9.87 5.35 4.16
CA PHE A 106 -8.77 5.88 3.35
C PHE A 106 -9.23 6.19 1.92
N SER A 107 -8.47 7.06 1.26
CA SER A 107 -8.65 7.40 -0.15
C SER A 107 -7.46 6.91 -0.95
N TYR A 108 -7.70 6.53 -2.20
CA TYR A 108 -6.65 6.08 -3.12
C TYR A 108 -6.97 6.48 -4.55
N ARG A 109 -5.92 6.52 -5.38
CA ARG A 109 -6.01 6.80 -6.82
C ARG A 109 -5.00 5.93 -7.55
N PHE A 110 -5.42 5.35 -8.66
CA PHE A 110 -4.53 4.74 -9.64
C PHE A 110 -4.14 5.80 -10.66
N GLY A 111 -2.84 5.98 -10.84
CA GLY A 111 -2.27 6.94 -11.80
C GLY A 111 -2.14 6.34 -13.20
N GLU A 112 -1.54 7.12 -14.10
CA GLU A 112 -1.23 6.68 -15.46
C GLU A 112 -0.20 5.54 -15.46
N SER A 113 -0.38 4.60 -16.38
CA SER A 113 0.59 3.53 -16.63
C SER A 113 1.87 4.12 -17.22
N VAL A 114 3.00 3.87 -16.59
CA VAL A 114 4.31 4.20 -17.16
C VAL A 114 4.86 2.96 -17.84
N SER A 115 4.87 2.95 -19.16
CA SER A 115 5.59 1.92 -19.92
C SER A 115 7.08 2.23 -19.87
N VAL A 116 7.87 1.38 -19.22
CA VAL A 116 9.32 1.41 -19.40
C VAL A 116 9.58 0.77 -20.76
N GLU A 117 9.87 1.60 -21.77
CA GLU A 117 10.25 1.07 -23.08
C GLU A 117 11.51 0.20 -22.93
N LYS A 118 11.38 -1.06 -23.33
CA LYS A 118 12.43 -2.09 -23.32
C LYS A 118 13.71 -1.66 -24.06
N VAL A 119 13.65 -0.60 -24.88
CA VAL A 119 14.76 -0.03 -25.65
C VAL A 119 15.89 0.48 -24.73
N LEU A 120 15.55 1.14 -23.61
CA LEU A 120 16.57 1.69 -22.69
C LEU A 120 17.38 0.61 -21.96
N LEU A 121 16.82 -0.59 -21.79
CA LEU A 121 17.54 -1.73 -21.23
C LEU A 121 18.51 -2.34 -22.25
N ALA A 122 18.18 -2.32 -23.54
CA ALA A 122 19.05 -2.84 -24.59
C ALA A 122 20.26 -1.92 -24.83
N GLU A 123 20.06 -0.60 -24.81
CA GLU A 123 21.14 0.38 -25.03
C GLU A 123 22.25 0.30 -23.97
N GLY A 124 21.92 0.00 -22.71
CA GLY A 124 22.90 -0.19 -21.64
C GLY A 124 23.79 -1.44 -21.81
N PHE A 125 23.27 -2.51 -22.43
CA PHE A 125 24.06 -3.72 -22.74
C PHE A 125 24.92 -3.54 -24.01
N THR A 126 24.42 -2.81 -25.00
CA THR A 126 25.20 -2.54 -26.23
C THR A 126 26.39 -1.62 -25.98
N ASP A 127 26.28 -0.68 -25.03
CA ASP A 127 27.36 0.27 -24.72
C ASP A 127 28.52 -0.41 -23.98
N TRP A 128 28.24 -1.33 -23.04
CA TRP A 128 29.27 -2.11 -22.35
C TRP A 128 30.07 -3.02 -23.29
N SER A 129 29.43 -3.58 -24.32
CA SER A 129 30.10 -4.44 -25.30
C SER A 129 31.07 -3.69 -26.22
N ARG A 130 31.03 -2.35 -26.28
CA ARG A 130 31.93 -1.54 -27.11
C ARG A 130 33.24 -1.15 -26.41
N TYR A 131 33.37 -1.43 -25.11
CA TYR A 131 34.57 -1.15 -24.32
C TYR A 131 35.39 -2.40 -23.97
N VAL A 132 34.96 -3.57 -24.44
CA VAL A 132 35.66 -4.85 -24.31
C VAL A 132 35.93 -5.43 -25.69
N ASP A 133 36.76 -4.74 -26.47
CA ASP A 133 37.53 -5.29 -27.59
C ASP A 133 38.91 -4.61 -27.62
#